data_AF-A0AAE0ESM0-F1
#
_entry.id   AF-A0AAE0ESM0-F1
#
_cell.length_a   1.000
_cell.length_b   1.000
_cell.length_c   1.000
_cell.angle_alpha   90.00
_cell.angle_beta   90.00
_cell.angle_gamma   90.00
#
_symmetry.space_group_name_H-M   'P 1'
#
loop_
_entity.id
_entity.type
_entity.pdbx_description
1 polymer ?
#
loop_
_entity_poly.entity_id
_entity_poly.type
_entity_poly.pdbx_seq_one_letter_code
_entity_poly.pdbx_strand_id
1 'polypeptide(L)'
;MGVVSLPEDKPKIVFHAAMMVIQNFGFFTMYYDIWGATPSHSDCDDTRFAVAFMAMTCFCVAFLCVGMGFGGYIDDAFTFTLYWLLHLVGGACYTVCTIIIPLARFSDKGQDCADLLPVNGERTQIVYFMHAALYLVYVGGMLSITYFSFIKPTFVLKNKGKVMEMAG
;
A
#
# COMPACT_ATOMS: atom_id res chain seq x y z
N MET A 1 -0.08 21.94 -16.10
CA MET A 1 1.23 21.25 -16.11
C MET A 1 0.94 19.78 -15.91
N GLY A 2 1.19 18.95 -16.93
CA GLY A 2 0.95 17.51 -16.83
C GLY A 2 2.07 16.80 -16.07
N VAL A 3 1.72 15.71 -15.40
CA VAL A 3 2.67 14.75 -14.83
C VAL A 3 3.35 14.05 -16.00
N VAL A 4 4.65 14.26 -16.18
CA VAL A 4 5.40 13.65 -17.28
C VAL A 4 6.72 13.16 -16.71
N SER A 5 6.86 11.83 -16.60
CA SER A 5 8.10 11.21 -16.13
C SER A 5 9.15 11.25 -17.24
N LEU A 6 10.42 11.26 -16.85
CA LEU A 6 11.51 11.07 -17.79
C LEU A 6 11.57 9.60 -18.26
N PRO A 7 11.95 9.33 -19.53
CA PRO A 7 12.07 7.97 -20.06
C PRO A 7 12.91 7.04 -19.18
N GLU A 8 14.02 7.52 -18.62
CA GLU A 8 14.91 6.74 -17.76
C GLU A 8 14.36 6.43 -16.36
N ASP A 9 13.31 7.13 -15.93
CA ASP A 9 12.68 6.90 -14.63
C ASP A 9 11.49 5.94 -14.72
N LYS A 10 10.92 5.72 -15.91
CA LYS A 10 9.80 4.78 -16.13
C LYS A 10 10.08 3.37 -15.60
N PRO A 11 11.27 2.76 -15.84
CA PRO A 11 11.57 1.44 -15.27
C PRO A 11 11.59 1.43 -13.74
N LYS A 12 11.99 2.54 -13.10
CA LYS A 12 12.01 2.67 -11.63
C LYS A 12 10.60 2.77 -11.06
N ILE A 13 9.72 3.51 -11.75
CA ILE A 13 8.30 3.60 -11.39
C ILE A 13 7.67 2.21 -11.47
N VAL A 14 7.89 1.48 -12.57
CA VAL A 14 7.40 0.10 -12.74
C VAL A 14 7.96 -0.83 -11.67
N PHE A 15 9.25 -0.74 -11.35
CA PHE A 15 9.88 -1.55 -10.31
C PHE A 15 9.25 -1.31 -8.92
N HIS A 16 9.11 -0.06 -8.51
CA HIS A 16 8.50 0.26 -7.23
C HIS A 16 7.02 -0.15 -7.19
N ALA A 17 6.29 0.03 -8.29
CA ALA A 17 4.90 -0.43 -8.39
C ALA A 17 4.83 -1.96 -8.23
N ALA A 18 5.69 -2.72 -8.92
CA ALA A 18 5.73 -4.18 -8.82
C ALA A 18 6.06 -4.66 -7.40
N MET A 19 7.02 -4.04 -6.72
CA MET A 19 7.35 -4.34 -5.33
C MET A 19 6.13 -4.13 -4.41
N MET A 20 5.39 -3.04 -4.61
CA MET A 20 4.17 -2.76 -3.85
C MET A 20 3.04 -3.73 -4.18
N VAL A 21 2.90 -4.18 -5.43
CA VAL A 21 1.95 -5.23 -5.83
C VAL A 21 2.25 -6.53 -5.08
N ILE A 22 3.51 -6.97 -5.11
CA ILE A 22 3.94 -8.21 -4.44
C ILE A 22 3.63 -8.14 -2.94
N GLN A 23 4.01 -7.03 -2.31
CA GLN A 23 3.75 -6.80 -0.89
C GLN A 23 2.25 -6.84 -0.58
N ASN A 24 1.44 -6.06 -1.29
CA ASN A 24 0.01 -5.96 -1.02
C ASN A 24 -0.71 -7.27 -1.32
N PHE A 25 -0.40 -7.94 -2.42
CA PHE A 25 -1.02 -9.22 -2.74
C PHE A 25 -0.62 -10.31 -1.72
N GLY A 26 0.62 -10.31 -1.24
CA GLY A 26 1.05 -11.19 -0.15
C GLY A 26 0.30 -10.93 1.15
N PHE A 27 0.07 -9.66 1.51
CA PHE A 27 -0.76 -9.35 2.68
C PHE A 27 -2.23 -9.72 2.48
N PHE A 28 -2.78 -9.55 1.28
CA PHE A 28 -4.12 -10.03 0.97
C PHE A 28 -4.25 -11.53 1.26
N THR A 29 -3.35 -12.36 0.73
CA THR A 29 -3.46 -13.81 0.94
C THR A 29 -3.33 -14.20 2.40
N MET A 30 -2.40 -13.59 3.14
CA MET A 30 -2.22 -13.85 4.57
C MET A 30 -3.44 -13.43 5.41
N TYR A 31 -3.96 -12.21 5.22
CA TYR A 31 -5.10 -11.71 5.97
C TYR A 31 -6.42 -12.39 5.55
N TYR A 32 -6.57 -12.77 4.29
CA TYR A 32 -7.72 -13.53 3.81
C TYR A 32 -7.76 -14.94 4.40
N ASP A 33 -6.61 -15.62 4.50
CA ASP A 33 -6.48 -16.91 5.18
C ASP A 33 -6.84 -16.80 6.67
N ILE A 34 -6.29 -15.78 7.35
CA ILE A 34 -6.62 -15.50 8.76
C ILE A 34 -8.12 -15.25 8.93
N TRP A 35 -8.72 -14.43 8.07
CA TRP A 35 -10.16 -14.17 8.11
C TRP A 35 -10.99 -15.43 7.95
N GLY A 36 -10.65 -16.27 6.97
CA GLY A 36 -11.33 -17.55 6.71
C GLY A 36 -11.23 -18.53 7.88
N ALA A 37 -10.11 -18.51 8.60
CA ALA A 37 -9.87 -19.34 9.77
C ALA A 37 -10.41 -18.72 11.08
N THR A 38 -10.73 -17.43 11.12
CA THR A 38 -11.20 -16.78 12.35
C THR A 38 -12.59 -17.30 12.73
N PRO A 39 -12.82 -17.80 13.95
CA PRO A 39 -14.12 -18.35 14.35
C PRO A 39 -15.27 -17.36 14.17
N SER A 40 -16.44 -17.84 13.74
CA SER A 40 -17.66 -17.03 13.71
C SER A 40 -18.29 -16.96 15.11
N HIS A 41 -17.64 -16.23 16.01
CA HIS A 41 -18.01 -16.03 17.41
C HIS A 41 -18.10 -14.53 17.71
N SER A 42 -18.96 -14.11 18.65
CA SER A 42 -19.18 -12.69 18.96
C SER A 42 -17.91 -11.98 19.46
N ASP A 43 -17.03 -12.69 20.14
CA ASP A 43 -15.74 -12.15 20.60
C ASP A 43 -14.76 -11.96 19.45
N CYS A 44 -14.99 -12.63 18.33
CA CYS A 44 -14.19 -12.54 17.13
C CYS A 44 -14.68 -11.48 16.12
N ASP A 45 -15.83 -10.84 16.32
CA ASP A 45 -16.43 -9.95 15.31
C ASP A 45 -15.49 -8.80 14.90
N ASP A 46 -14.86 -8.15 15.88
CA ASP A 46 -13.91 -7.05 15.63
C ASP A 46 -12.65 -7.55 14.92
N THR A 47 -12.14 -8.72 15.33
CA THR A 47 -10.98 -9.35 14.68
C THR A 47 -11.31 -9.70 13.23
N ARG A 48 -12.45 -10.36 13.00
CA ARG A 48 -12.95 -10.73 11.66
C ARG A 48 -13.09 -9.52 10.75
N PHE A 49 -13.69 -8.45 11.26
CA PHE A 49 -13.82 -7.20 10.52
C PHE A 49 -12.45 -6.62 10.16
N ALA A 50 -11.55 -6.48 11.14
CA ALA A 50 -10.25 -5.88 10.92
C ALA A 50 -9.40 -6.65 9.90
N VAL A 51 -9.35 -7.99 10.00
CA VAL A 51 -8.57 -8.81 9.06
C VAL A 51 -9.23 -8.87 7.67
N ALA A 52 -10.56 -8.87 7.57
CA ALA A 52 -11.26 -8.82 6.29
C ALA A 52 -11.06 -7.47 5.59
N PHE A 53 -11.19 -6.37 6.34
CA PHE A 53 -11.01 -5.03 5.81
C PHE A 53 -9.57 -4.82 5.31
N MET A 54 -8.58 -5.34 6.03
CA MET A 54 -7.20 -5.33 5.58
C MET A 54 -6.98 -6.20 4.34
N ALA A 55 -7.51 -7.42 4.31
CA ALA A 55 -7.40 -8.29 3.13
C ALA A 55 -7.95 -7.60 1.87
N MET A 56 -9.15 -7.02 1.95
CA MET A 56 -9.77 -6.31 0.83
C MET A 56 -9.00 -5.05 0.44
N THR A 57 -8.51 -4.29 1.42
CA THR A 57 -7.68 -3.10 1.17
C THR A 57 -6.42 -3.48 0.41
N CYS A 58 -5.69 -4.50 0.87
CA CYS A 58 -4.51 -5.04 0.21
C CYS A 58 -4.80 -5.52 -1.22
N PHE A 59 -5.89 -6.25 -1.42
CA PHE A 59 -6.29 -6.71 -2.75
C PHE A 59 -6.49 -5.53 -3.69
N CYS A 60 -7.33 -4.55 -3.30
CA CYS A 60 -7.58 -3.36 -4.09
C CYS A 60 -6.29 -2.57 -4.37
N VAL A 61 -5.46 -2.33 -3.34
CA VAL A 61 -4.20 -1.59 -3.47
C VAL A 61 -3.24 -2.29 -4.43
N ALA A 62 -3.21 -3.64 -4.46
CA ALA A 62 -2.39 -4.37 -5.44
C ALA A 62 -2.81 -4.05 -6.88
N PHE A 63 -4.11 -4.05 -7.20
CA PHE A 63 -4.60 -3.65 -8.53
C PHE A 63 -4.29 -2.19 -8.85
N LEU A 64 -4.45 -1.30 -7.87
CA LEU A 64 -4.13 0.12 -8.04
C LEU A 64 -2.64 0.33 -8.30
N CYS A 65 -1.76 -0.46 -7.67
CA CYS A 65 -0.33 -0.44 -7.96
C CYS A 65 -0.02 -0.91 -9.39
N VAL A 66 -0.70 -1.95 -9.89
CA VAL A 66 -0.56 -2.37 -11.30
C VAL A 66 -0.97 -1.25 -12.25
N GLY A 67 -2.14 -0.65 -12.02
CA GLY A 67 -2.63 0.47 -12.84
C GLY A 67 -1.70 1.68 -12.80
N MET A 68 -1.14 2.00 -11.63
CA MET A 68 -0.17 3.06 -11.44
C MET A 68 1.16 2.75 -12.17
N GLY A 69 1.69 1.53 -12.07
CA GLY A 69 2.91 1.12 -12.77
C GLY A 69 2.73 1.14 -14.29
N PHE A 70 1.60 0.65 -14.78
CA PHE A 70 1.24 0.70 -16.20
C PHE A 70 1.08 2.15 -16.69
N GLY A 71 0.35 2.97 -15.93
CA GLY A 71 0.19 4.39 -16.21
C GLY A 71 1.54 5.11 -16.28
N GLY A 72 2.43 4.94 -15.30
CA GLY A 72 3.76 5.55 -15.31
C GLY A 72 4.67 5.05 -16.43
N TYR A 73 4.31 3.95 -17.11
CA TYR A 73 5.03 3.46 -18.27
C TYR A 73 4.47 4.02 -19.58
N ILE A 74 3.14 4.03 -19.77
CA ILE A 74 2.51 4.34 -21.06
C ILE A 74 1.76 5.69 -21.12
N ASP A 75 1.23 6.18 -20.00
CA ASP A 75 0.40 7.39 -19.90
C ASP A 75 0.50 8.00 -18.50
N ASP A 76 1.57 8.77 -18.33
CA ASP A 76 1.95 9.39 -17.07
C ASP A 76 0.99 10.54 -16.69
N ALA A 77 0.21 11.07 -17.65
CA ALA A 77 -0.61 12.24 -17.44
C ALA A 77 -1.97 11.90 -16.83
N PHE A 78 -2.74 11.01 -17.46
CA PHE A 78 -4.08 10.67 -17.01
C PHE A 78 -4.10 9.38 -16.22
N THR A 79 -3.69 8.27 -16.84
CA THR A 79 -3.76 6.93 -16.26
C THR A 79 -2.98 6.86 -14.95
N PHE A 80 -1.72 7.31 -14.95
CA PHE A 80 -0.92 7.35 -13.73
C PHE A 80 -1.57 8.20 -12.63
N THR A 81 -1.98 9.43 -12.94
CA THR A 81 -2.59 10.34 -11.96
C THR A 81 -3.87 9.76 -11.34
N LEU A 82 -4.73 9.14 -12.16
CA LEU A 82 -5.94 8.49 -11.69
C LEU A 82 -5.63 7.37 -10.71
N TYR A 83 -4.76 6.44 -11.11
CA TYR A 83 -4.40 5.30 -10.26
C TYR A 83 -3.60 5.72 -9.04
N TRP A 84 -2.77 6.76 -9.12
CA TRP A 84 -2.06 7.34 -7.98
C TRP A 84 -3.03 7.94 -6.95
N LEU A 85 -4.05 8.72 -7.40
CA LEU A 85 -5.08 9.27 -6.50
C LEU A 85 -5.92 8.17 -5.85
N LEU A 86 -6.38 7.19 -6.63
CA LEU A 86 -7.13 6.05 -6.09
C LEU A 86 -6.26 5.25 -5.12
N HIS A 87 -4.98 5.08 -5.43
CA HIS A 87 -4.03 4.43 -4.55
C HIS A 87 -3.84 5.19 -3.25
N LEU A 88 -3.87 6.53 -3.23
CA LEU A 88 -3.83 7.29 -1.97
C LEU A 88 -5.03 6.97 -1.07
N VAL A 89 -6.23 6.80 -1.64
CA VAL A 89 -7.42 6.38 -0.88
C VAL A 89 -7.21 4.98 -0.31
N GLY A 90 -6.74 4.04 -1.13
CA GLY A 90 -6.41 2.68 -0.67
C GLY A 90 -5.31 2.66 0.39
N GLY A 91 -4.29 3.50 0.23
CA GLY A 91 -3.21 3.69 1.19
C GLY A 91 -3.69 4.28 2.51
N ALA A 92 -4.66 5.19 2.49
CA ALA A 92 -5.29 5.70 3.70
C ALA A 92 -6.05 4.60 4.45
N CYS A 93 -6.81 3.76 3.75
CA CYS A 93 -7.42 2.57 4.35
C CYS A 93 -6.37 1.63 4.96
N TYR A 94 -5.24 1.44 4.28
CA TYR A 94 -4.12 0.64 4.78
C TYR A 94 -3.55 1.25 6.08
N THR A 95 -3.39 2.57 6.15
CA THR A 95 -2.99 3.26 7.40
C THR A 95 -4.03 3.10 8.51
N VAL A 96 -5.32 3.07 8.19
CA VAL A 96 -6.35 2.76 9.21
C VAL A 96 -6.17 1.33 9.73
N CYS A 97 -5.85 0.37 8.86
CA CYS A 97 -5.56 -1.02 9.24
C CYS A 97 -4.38 -1.19 10.20
N THR A 98 -3.35 -0.35 10.11
CA THR A 98 -2.24 -0.40 11.08
C THR A 98 -2.68 -0.04 12.50
N ILE A 99 -3.84 0.59 12.66
CA ILE A 99 -4.43 0.97 13.95
C ILE A 99 -5.53 -0.02 14.36
N ILE A 100 -6.46 -0.36 13.45
CA ILE A 100 -7.61 -1.20 13.84
C ILE A 100 -7.25 -2.66 14.13
N ILE A 101 -6.24 -3.22 13.44
CA ILE A 101 -5.81 -4.61 13.66
C ILE A 101 -5.27 -4.81 15.08
N PRO A 102 -4.31 -4.00 15.58
CA PRO A 102 -3.83 -4.17 16.95
C PRO A 102 -4.93 -3.88 17.97
N LEU A 103 -5.80 -2.90 17.73
CA LEU A 103 -6.96 -2.65 18.61
C LEU A 103 -7.88 -3.87 18.70
N ALA A 104 -8.18 -4.51 17.57
CA ALA A 104 -9.01 -5.71 17.55
C ALA A 104 -8.29 -6.90 18.21
N ARG A 105 -7.05 -7.20 17.81
CA ARG A 105 -6.30 -8.38 18.24
C ARG A 105 -5.88 -8.33 19.71
N PHE A 106 -5.49 -7.17 20.23
CA PHE A 106 -4.96 -7.03 21.59
C PHE A 106 -5.98 -6.54 22.62
N SER A 107 -7.23 -6.30 22.21
CA SER A 107 -8.35 -6.11 23.15
C SER A 107 -8.65 -7.39 23.94
N ASP A 108 -9.40 -7.28 25.03
CA ASP A 108 -9.85 -8.44 25.83
C ASP A 108 -10.60 -9.46 24.95
N LYS A 109 -11.58 -8.99 24.15
CA LYS A 109 -12.30 -9.83 23.18
C LYS A 109 -11.38 -10.43 22.11
N GLY A 110 -10.36 -9.69 21.69
CA GLY A 110 -9.35 -10.17 20.75
C GLY A 110 -8.49 -11.29 21.31
N GLN A 111 -8.20 -11.25 22.62
CA GLN A 111 -7.51 -12.31 23.34
C GLN A 111 -8.43 -13.52 23.50
N ASP A 112 -9.69 -13.32 23.90
CA ASP A 112 -10.68 -14.41 23.98
C ASP A 112 -10.87 -15.10 22.61
N CYS A 113 -10.96 -14.32 21.54
CA CYS A 113 -11.02 -14.85 20.17
C CYS A 113 -9.76 -15.65 19.79
N ALA A 114 -8.59 -15.18 20.20
CA ALA A 114 -7.34 -15.89 19.95
C ALA A 114 -7.29 -17.21 20.73
N ASP A 115 -7.82 -17.27 21.94
CA ASP A 115 -7.86 -18.49 22.76
C ASP A 115 -8.80 -19.55 22.18
N LEU A 116 -9.85 -19.14 21.45
CA LEU A 116 -10.71 -20.07 20.69
C LEU A 116 -9.95 -20.79 19.56
N LEU A 117 -8.92 -20.16 18.98
CA LEU A 117 -8.07 -20.76 17.94
C LEU A 117 -6.63 -20.23 18.02
N PRO A 118 -5.80 -20.76 18.94
CA PRO A 118 -4.50 -20.16 19.31
C PRO A 118 -3.55 -19.96 18.13
N VAL A 119 -3.48 -20.95 17.24
CA VAL A 119 -2.64 -20.89 16.02
C VAL A 119 -3.02 -19.71 15.13
N ASN A 120 -4.32 -19.43 14.97
CA ASN A 120 -4.77 -18.30 14.15
C ASN A 120 -4.58 -16.96 14.88
N GLY A 121 -4.74 -16.95 16.20
CA GLY A 121 -4.43 -15.79 17.05
C GLY A 121 -2.96 -15.39 16.97
N GLU A 122 -2.04 -16.36 17.04
CA GLU A 122 -0.59 -16.14 16.85
C GLU A 122 -0.26 -15.66 15.43
N ARG A 123 -0.84 -16.31 14.40
CA ARG A 123 -0.68 -15.89 13.01
C ARG A 123 -1.11 -14.44 12.80
N THR A 124 -2.24 -14.03 13.37
CA THR A 124 -2.73 -12.65 13.29
C THR A 124 -1.71 -11.65 13.82
N GLN A 125 -1.10 -11.96 14.97
CA GLN A 125 -0.07 -11.13 15.59
C GLN A 125 1.20 -11.06 14.74
N ILE A 126 1.70 -12.20 14.27
CA ILE A 126 2.93 -12.25 13.46
C ILE A 126 2.75 -11.53 12.13
N VAL A 127 1.64 -11.78 11.43
CA VAL A 127 1.32 -11.10 10.16
C VAL A 127 1.18 -9.60 10.39
N TYR A 128 0.59 -9.16 11.50
CA TYR A 128 0.56 -7.74 11.87
C TYR A 128 1.97 -7.14 12.06
N PHE A 129 2.88 -7.83 12.75
CA PHE A 129 4.24 -7.31 12.89
C PHE A 129 4.99 -7.22 11.55
N MET A 130 4.82 -8.20 10.67
CA MET A 130 5.37 -8.13 9.31
C MET A 130 4.74 -6.99 8.51
N HIS A 131 3.43 -6.79 8.63
CA HIS A 131 2.71 -5.67 8.04
C HIS A 131 3.27 -4.33 8.53
N ALA A 132 3.37 -4.12 9.84
CA ALA A 132 3.90 -2.89 10.42
C ALA A 132 5.35 -2.62 9.98
N ALA A 133 6.21 -3.64 9.93
CA ALA A 133 7.58 -3.51 9.48
C ALA A 133 7.67 -3.14 7.99
N LEU A 134 6.90 -3.83 7.13
CA LEU A 134 6.91 -3.59 5.69
C LEU A 134 6.12 -2.35 5.26
N TYR A 135 5.35 -1.73 6.16
CA TYR A 135 4.69 -0.46 5.89
C TYR A 135 5.70 0.64 5.51
N LEU A 136 6.90 0.65 6.11
CA LEU A 136 7.96 1.60 5.75
C LEU A 136 8.46 1.39 4.31
N VAL A 137 8.55 0.14 3.86
CA VAL A 137 8.93 -0.20 2.48
C VAL A 137 7.87 0.29 1.50
N TYR A 138 6.59 0.11 1.85
CA TYR A 138 5.47 0.61 1.06
C TYR A 138 5.48 2.15 0.95
N VAL A 139 5.66 2.86 2.07
CA VAL A 139 5.79 4.32 2.08
C VAL A 139 6.98 4.77 1.23
N GLY A 140 8.13 4.08 1.34
CA GLY A 140 9.29 4.33 0.50
C GLY A 140 9.01 4.16 -1.00
N GLY A 141 8.28 3.10 -1.38
CA GLY A 141 7.84 2.88 -2.76
C GLY A 141 6.97 4.03 -3.28
N MET A 142 6.00 4.49 -2.49
CA MET A 142 5.15 5.62 -2.87
C MET A 142 5.89 6.93 -2.99
N LEU A 143 6.79 7.22 -2.06
CA LEU A 143 7.62 8.43 -2.12
C LEU A 143 8.53 8.39 -3.35
N SER A 144 9.11 7.25 -3.69
CA SER A 144 9.93 7.08 -4.89
C SER A 144 9.13 7.28 -6.18
N ILE A 145 7.97 6.65 -6.32
CA ILE A 145 7.10 6.83 -7.49
C ILE A 145 6.67 8.30 -7.62
N THR A 146 6.27 8.92 -6.51
CA THR A 146 5.87 10.34 -6.49
C THR A 146 7.04 11.25 -6.88
N TYR A 147 8.26 10.93 -6.40
CA TYR A 147 9.46 11.68 -6.75
C TYR A 147 9.76 11.63 -8.26
N PHE A 148 9.76 10.43 -8.84
CA PHE A 148 10.09 10.22 -10.26
C PHE A 148 9.02 10.76 -11.20
N SER A 149 7.75 10.67 -10.82
CA SER A 149 6.63 11.06 -11.68
C SER A 149 6.27 12.54 -11.55
N PHE A 150 6.43 13.15 -10.37
CA PHE A 150 6.04 14.54 -10.10
C PHE A 150 7.21 15.45 -9.72
N ILE A 151 7.96 15.13 -8.67
CA ILE A 151 8.87 16.09 -8.04
C ILE A 151 10.06 16.42 -8.95
N LYS A 152 10.74 15.39 -9.44
CA LYS A 152 11.91 15.53 -10.32
C LYS A 152 11.58 16.31 -11.61
N PRO A 153 10.55 15.95 -12.41
CA PRO A 153 10.23 16.70 -13.62
C PRO A 153 9.75 18.13 -13.33
N THR A 154 8.94 18.34 -12.29
CA THR A 154 8.30 19.64 -12.04
C THR A 154 9.24 20.68 -11.42
N PHE A 155 10.10 20.26 -10.48
CA PHE A 155 10.88 21.20 -9.65
C PHE A 155 12.38 21.12 -9.89
N VAL A 156 12.93 19.93 -10.19
CA VAL A 156 14.39 19.78 -10.34
C VAL A 156 14.86 20.18 -11.74
N LEU A 157 14.17 19.70 -12.78
CA LEU A 157 14.57 19.98 -14.16
C LEU A 157 14.15 21.36 -14.63
N LYS A 158 12.96 21.82 -14.25
CA LYS A 158 12.48 23.18 -14.54
C LYS A 158 13.43 24.26 -14.00
N ASN A 159 14.00 24.03 -12.82
CA ASN A 159 14.97 24.95 -12.23
C ASN A 159 16.35 24.88 -12.91
N LYS A 160 16.81 23.69 -13.35
CA LYS A 160 18.04 23.58 -14.15
C LYS A 160 17.92 24.30 -15.51
N GLY A 161 16.79 24.16 -16.18
CA GLY A 161 16.53 24.85 -17.46
C GLY A 161 16.57 26.38 -17.31
N LYS A 162 15.91 26.91 -16.26
CA LYS A 162 15.96 28.34 -15.95
C LYS A 162 17.35 28.86 -15.60
N VAL A 163 18.14 28.07 -14.86
CA VAL A 163 19.53 28.46 -14.52
C VAL A 163 20.42 28.49 -15.76
N MET A 164 20.22 27.58 -16.71
CA MET A 164 20.95 27.60 -17.98
C MET A 164 20.53 28.77 -18.88
N GLU A 165 19.25 29.15 -18.94
CA GLU A 165 18.78 30.34 -19.68
C GLU A 165 19.33 31.66 -19.12
N MET A 166 19.59 31.75 -17.81
CA MET A 166 20.18 32.95 -17.20
C MET A 166 21.71 33.02 -17.36
N ALA A 167 22.35 31.93 -17.79
CA ALA A 167 23.80 31.80 -17.88
C ALA A 167 24.34 31.83 -19.33
N GLY A 168 23.47 31.92 -20.34
CA GLY A 168 23.80 32.10 -21.75
C GLY A 168 23.47 33.50 -22.23
#